data_AF-A0A7J5U5S3-F1
#
_entry.id   AF-A0A7J5U5S3-F1
#
_cell.length_a   1.000
_cell.length_b   1.000
_cell.length_c   1.000
_cell.angle_alpha   90.00
_cell.angle_beta   90.00
_cell.angle_gamma   90.00
#
_symmetry.space_group_name_H-M   'P 1'
#
loop_
_entity.id
_entity.type
_entity.pdbx_description
1 polymer ?
#
loop_
_entity_poly.entity_id
_entity_poly.type
_entity_poly.pdbx_seq_one_letter_code
_entity_poly.pdbx_strand_id
1 'polypeptide(L)'
;MIKTFTHDDVIRYVYEETSPEENLLIEDAMMSDPELMTQFLDTLELRALMDKIERQPRPDTLNAILQYSRSYPPNPASRLLA
;
A
#
# COMPACT_ATOMS: atom_id res chain seq x y z
N MET A 1 -3.85 34.14 -1.44
CA MET A 1 -2.57 33.40 -1.33
C MET A 1 -2.54 32.39 -2.46
N ILE A 2 -1.42 32.28 -3.17
CA ILE A 2 -1.21 31.16 -4.09
C ILE A 2 -0.88 29.96 -3.22
N LYS A 3 -1.79 28.97 -3.15
CA LYS A 3 -1.52 27.69 -2.50
C LYS A 3 -0.64 26.91 -3.47
N THR A 4 0.61 26.63 -3.09
CA THR A 4 1.54 25.85 -3.90
C THR A 4 1.37 24.39 -3.49
N PHE A 5 0.97 23.54 -4.42
CA PHE A 5 0.87 22.11 -4.19
C PHE A 5 2.22 21.44 -4.45
N THR A 6 2.51 20.42 -3.66
CA THR A 6 3.80 19.73 -3.63
C THR A 6 3.63 18.24 -3.90
N HIS A 7 4.76 17.54 -4.04
CA HIS A 7 4.78 16.09 -4.20
C HIS A 7 4.07 15.35 -3.05
N ASP A 8 4.20 15.84 -1.82
CA ASP A 8 3.55 15.25 -0.64
C ASP A 8 2.02 15.32 -0.74
N ASP A 9 1.48 16.39 -1.35
CA ASP A 9 0.04 16.53 -1.56
C ASP A 9 -0.48 15.53 -2.59
N VAL A 10 0.32 15.25 -3.64
CA VAL A 10 0.00 14.23 -4.65
C VAL A 10 0.02 12.83 -4.03
N ILE A 11 1.01 12.51 -3.19
CA ILE A 11 1.06 11.23 -2.49
C ILE A 11 -0.17 11.05 -1.60
N ARG A 12 -0.48 12.05 -0.77
CA ARG A 12 -1.67 12.00 0.10
C ARG A 12 -2.95 11.80 -0.71
N TYR A 13 -3.09 12.50 -1.84
CA TYR A 13 -4.22 12.34 -2.74
C TYR A 13 -4.32 10.90 -3.31
N VAL A 14 -3.21 10.31 -3.77
CA VAL A 14 -3.17 8.93 -4.29
C VAL A 14 -3.57 7.88 -3.24
N TYR A 15 -3.26 8.14 -1.97
CA TYR A 15 -3.62 7.27 -0.85
C TYR A 15 -4.94 7.63 -0.16
N GLU A 16 -5.72 8.56 -0.73
CA GLU A 16 -7.01 9.01 -0.21
C GLU A 16 -6.92 9.64 1.21
N GLU A 17 -5.79 10.28 1.52
CA GLU A 17 -5.50 10.95 2.80
C GLU A 17 -5.78 12.47 2.77
N THR A 18 -6.69 12.87 1.89
CA THR A 18 -7.09 14.26 1.63
C THR A 18 -8.58 14.44 1.79
N SER A 19 -8.99 15.62 2.24
CA SER A 19 -10.42 16.00 2.31
C SER A 19 -10.98 16.26 0.90
N PRO A 20 -12.32 16.19 0.71
CA PRO A 20 -12.94 16.50 -0.57
C PRO A 20 -12.60 17.91 -1.11
N GLU A 21 -12.44 18.88 -0.21
CA GLU A 21 -12.03 20.25 -0.55
C GLU A 21 -10.57 20.30 -1.03
N GLU A 22 -9.67 19.55 -0.39
CA GLU A 22 -8.29 19.41 -0.85
C GLU A 22 -8.22 18.70 -2.20
N ASN A 23 -9.03 17.67 -2.44
CA ASN A 23 -9.08 16.94 -3.71
C ASN A 23 -9.31 17.88 -4.89
N LEU A 24 -10.34 18.71 -4.81
CA LEU A 24 -10.68 19.66 -5.88
C LEU A 24 -9.52 20.62 -6.17
N LEU A 25 -8.87 21.13 -5.13
CA LEU A 25 -7.76 22.06 -5.30
C LEU A 25 -6.50 21.38 -5.87
N ILE A 26 -6.24 20.11 -5.49
CA ILE A 26 -5.13 19.31 -6.03
C ILE A 26 -5.40 18.96 -7.50
N GLU A 27 -6.63 18.59 -7.85
CA GLU A 27 -7.06 18.34 -9.22
C GLU A 27 -6.89 19.57 -10.11
N ASP A 28 -7.34 20.75 -9.66
CA ASP A 28 -7.13 22.02 -10.37
C ASP A 28 -5.64 22.34 -10.55
N ALA A 29 -4.81 22.06 -9.54
CA ALA A 29 -3.37 22.25 -9.63
C ALA A 29 -2.73 21.30 -10.65
N MET A 30 -3.11 20.02 -10.66
CA MET A 30 -2.62 19.05 -11.64
C MET A 30 -3.06 19.40 -13.07
N MET A 31 -4.25 19.99 -13.26
CA MET A 31 -4.70 20.43 -14.58
C MET A 31 -3.91 21.63 -15.12
N SER A 32 -3.34 22.45 -14.23
CA SER A 32 -2.62 23.67 -14.60
C SER A 32 -1.09 23.52 -14.56
N ASP A 33 -0.57 22.49 -13.89
CA ASP A 33 0.84 22.16 -13.77
C ASP A 33 1.14 20.76 -14.35
N PRO A 34 1.72 20.69 -15.57
CA PRO A 34 2.09 19.42 -16.20
C PRO A 34 3.09 18.59 -15.39
N GLU A 35 3.99 19.22 -14.63
CA GLU A 35 4.98 18.50 -13.82
C GLU A 35 4.29 17.76 -12.67
N LEU A 36 3.31 18.42 -12.03
CA LEU A 36 2.49 17.82 -10.98
C LEU A 36 1.64 16.66 -11.52
N MET A 37 1.09 16.79 -12.73
CA MET A 37 0.37 15.71 -13.41
C MET A 37 1.29 14.51 -13.71
N THR A 38 2.51 14.75 -14.19
CA THR A 38 3.48 13.65 -14.40
C THR A 38 3.79 12.94 -13.09
N GLN A 39 4.02 13.67 -12.00
CA GLN A 39 4.25 13.08 -10.69
C GLN A 39 3.07 12.22 -10.21
N PHE A 40 1.83 12.66 -10.46
CA PHE A 40 0.64 11.87 -10.14
C PHE A 40 0.61 10.54 -10.89
N LEU A 41 0.88 10.55 -12.20
CA LEU A 41 0.94 9.34 -13.02
C LEU A 41 2.07 8.39 -12.57
N ASP A 42 3.26 8.93 -12.31
CA ASP A 42 4.40 8.15 -11.82
C ASP A 42 4.10 7.50 -10.46
N THR A 43 3.41 8.22 -9.58
CA THR A 43 3.02 7.71 -8.25
C THR A 43 1.99 6.59 -8.36
N LEU A 44 1.01 6.71 -9.27
CA LEU A 44 0.05 5.63 -9.55
C LEU A 44 0.74 4.38 -10.11
N GLU A 45 1.69 4.55 -11.03
CA GLU A 45 2.47 3.44 -11.57
C GLU A 45 3.30 2.76 -10.48
N LEU A 46 4.03 3.54 -9.68
CA LEU A 46 4.83 3.02 -8.58
C LEU A 46 3.99 2.20 -7.60
N ARG A 47 2.82 2.71 -7.21
CA ARG A 47 1.88 1.98 -6.35
C ARG A 47 1.48 0.64 -6.97
N ALA A 48 1.12 0.62 -8.24
CA ALA A 48 0.74 -0.61 -8.95
C ALA A 48 1.90 -1.61 -9.07
N LEU A 49 3.15 -1.14 -9.16
CA LEU A 49 4.33 -1.98 -9.15
C LEU A 49 4.64 -2.53 -7.75
N MET A 50 4.43 -1.74 -6.69
CA MET A 50 4.64 -2.17 -5.31
C MET A 50 3.72 -3.32 -4.91
N ASP A 51 2.49 -3.35 -5.40
CA ASP A 51 1.54 -4.44 -5.15
C ASP A 51 1.99 -5.79 -5.75
N LYS A 52 2.92 -5.78 -6.71
CA LYS A 52 3.50 -6.99 -7.32
C LYS A 52 4.69 -7.54 -6.54
N ILE A 53 5.14 -6.85 -5.49
CA ILE A 53 6.29 -7.30 -4.70
C ILE A 53 5.87 -8.48 -3.82
N GLU A 54 6.23 -9.69 -4.26
CA GLU A 54 6.11 -10.89 -3.42
C GLU A 54 7.23 -10.93 -2.39
N ARG A 55 6.85 -10.95 -1.10
CA ARG A 55 7.79 -11.16 0.00
C ARG A 55 7.65 -12.58 0.51
N GLN A 56 8.75 -13.31 0.50
CA GLN A 56 8.81 -14.65 1.09
C GLN A 56 9.46 -14.57 2.48
N PRO A 57 8.90 -15.27 3.49
CA PRO A 57 9.54 -15.36 4.78
C PRO A 57 10.86 -16.12 4.67
N ARG A 58 11.78 -15.85 5.60
CA ARG A 58 13.02 -16.63 5.68
C ARG A 58 12.69 -18.08 6.03
N PRO A 59 13.38 -19.08 5.45
CA PRO A 59 13.17 -20.50 5.76
C PRO A 59 13.23 -20.81 7.26
N ASP A 60 14.16 -20.18 7.98
CA ASP A 60 14.32 -20.39 9.43
C ASP A 60 13.11 -19.94 10.24
N THR A 61 12.43 -18.87 9.81
CA THR A 61 11.20 -18.39 10.44
C THR A 61 10.08 -19.42 10.26
N LEU A 62 9.93 -19.99 9.06
CA LEU A 62 8.97 -21.06 8.80
C LEU A 62 9.27 -22.29 9.68
N ASN A 63 10.54 -22.69 9.75
CA ASN A 63 10.97 -23.84 10.56
C ASN A 63 10.66 -23.63 12.04
N ALA A 64 10.95 -22.45 12.60
CA ALA A 64 10.66 -22.13 14.00
C ALA A 64 9.15 -22.20 14.31
N ILE A 65 8.30 -21.63 13.44
CA ILE A 65 6.84 -21.66 13.60
C ILE A 65 6.31 -23.10 13.50
N LEU A 66 6.75 -23.86 12.50
CA LEU A 66 6.31 -25.24 12.31
C LEU A 66 6.76 -26.15 13.46
N GLN A 67 7.98 -25.96 13.97
CA GLN A 67 8.48 -26.71 15.13
C GLN A 67 7.67 -26.39 16.39
N TYR A 68 7.39 -25.11 16.64
CA TYR A 68 6.52 -24.69 17.75
C TYR A 68 5.11 -25.28 17.61
N SER A 69 4.50 -25.22 16.43
CA SER A 69 3.15 -25.76 16.24
C SER A 69 3.04 -27.26 16.55
N ARG A 70 4.11 -28.04 16.35
CA ARG A 70 4.12 -29.48 16.64
C ARG A 70 4.17 -29.81 18.13
N SER A 71 4.54 -28.86 19.00
CA SER A 71 4.53 -29.07 20.45
C SER A 71 3.13 -28.98 21.06
N TYR A 72 2.13 -28.54 20.29
CA TYR A 72 0.73 -28.50 20.71
C TYR A 72 -0.06 -29.67 20.12
N PRO A 73 -1.04 -30.22 20.87
CA PRO A 73 -1.91 -31.26 20.34
C PRO A 73 -2.70 -30.72 19.14
N PRO A 74 -2.94 -31.53 18.09
CA PRO A 74 -3.74 -31.11 16.95
C PRO A 74 -5.11 -30.63 17.41
N ASN A 75 -5.61 -29.56 16.80
CA ASN A 75 -6.97 -29.08 17.05
C ASN A 75 -7.94 -30.27 16.91
N PRO A 76 -8.75 -30.61 17.93
CA PRO A 76 -9.68 -31.74 17.85
C PRO A 76 -10.63 -31.66 16.65
N ALA A 77 -10.94 -30.46 16.15
CA ALA A 77 -11.72 -30.26 14.92
C ALA A 77 -11.01 -30.75 13.64
N SER A 78 -9.68 -30.82 13.62
CA SER A 78 -8.92 -31.31 12.46
C SER A 78 -9.00 -32.82 12.28
N ARG A 79 -9.48 -33.57 13.29
CA ARG A 79 -9.67 -35.03 13.21
C ARG A 79 -10.98 -35.43 12.54
N LEU A 80 -11.92 -34.51 12.36
CA LEU A 80 -13.24 -34.77 11.75
C LEU A 80 -13.22 -34.69 10.22
N LEU A 81 -12.09 -34.30 9.63
CA LEU A 81 -11.92 -34.11 8.17
C LEU A 81 -10.92 -35.10 7.54
N ALA A 82 -10.49 -36.12 8.28
CA ALA A 82 -9.52 -37.13 7.85
C ALA A 82 -10.20 -38.49 7.62
#